data_AF-A0A2T5H0E1-F1
#
_entry.id   AF-A0A2T5H0E1-F1
#
_cell.length_a   1.000
_cell.length_b   1.000
_cell.length_c   1.000
_cell.angle_alpha   90.00
_cell.angle_beta   90.00
_cell.angle_gamma   90.00
#
_symmetry.space_group_name_H-M   'P 1'
#
loop_
_entity.id
_entity.type
_entity.pdbx_description
1 polymer ?
#
loop_
_entity_poly.entity_id
_entity_poly.type
_entity_poly.pdbx_seq_one_letter_code
_entity_poly.pdbx_strand_id
1 'polypeptide(L)'
;MNKPLKPKQLNAIQLLATGTPAYQVAEKLEITTMTLYRWQKLPEFNSKLNYLANSGLEEIAKKMNATTITAIETLQETLCDMSQPTSLRIKAALGVLGVTSSINGMLEKALKHRVADFDLQQRWDNGSSFDMNGNPCEPCCPSYKTNAIDDKVITI
;
A
#
# COMPACT_ATOMS: atom_id res chain seq x y z
N MET A 1 25.38 -6.51 -16.36
CA MET A 1 25.20 -5.82 -17.66
C MET A 1 23.70 -5.79 -17.94
N ASN A 2 23.07 -4.62 -17.83
CA ASN A 2 21.63 -4.46 -18.06
C ASN A 2 21.35 -4.51 -19.55
N LYS A 3 20.51 -5.44 -20.00
CA LYS A 3 20.28 -5.67 -21.43
C LYS A 3 18.94 -5.00 -21.79
N PRO A 4 18.92 -3.99 -22.66
CA PRO A 4 17.69 -3.27 -22.96
C PRO A 4 16.61 -4.24 -23.45
N LEU A 5 15.41 -4.15 -22.85
CA LEU A 5 14.29 -5.03 -23.15
C LEU A 5 13.90 -4.90 -24.63
N LYS A 6 13.73 -6.04 -25.31
CA LYS A 6 13.29 -6.08 -26.71
C LYS A 6 11.84 -5.61 -26.83
N PRO A 7 11.43 -5.04 -27.97
CA PRO A 7 10.04 -4.59 -28.18
C PRO A 7 9.00 -5.72 -27.99
N LYS A 8 9.31 -6.96 -28.42
CA LYS A 8 8.44 -8.12 -28.15
C LYS A 8 8.31 -8.45 -26.66
N GLN A 9 9.36 -8.20 -25.86
CA GLN A 9 9.31 -8.39 -24.40
C GLN A 9 8.45 -7.31 -23.74
N LEU A 10 8.52 -6.06 -24.20
CA LEU A 10 7.66 -4.98 -23.71
C LEU A 10 6.19 -5.26 -23.97
N ASN A 11 5.83 -5.72 -25.17
CA ASN A 11 4.46 -6.12 -25.50
C ASN A 11 4.00 -7.31 -24.65
N ALA A 12 4.87 -8.29 -24.41
CA ALA A 12 4.56 -9.40 -23.50
C ALA A 12 4.29 -8.92 -22.07
N ILE A 13 5.08 -7.96 -21.57
CA ILE A 13 4.88 -7.38 -20.24
C ILE A 13 3.53 -6.66 -20.16
N GLN A 14 3.16 -5.86 -21.16
CA GLN A 14 1.85 -5.18 -21.18
C GLN A 14 0.68 -6.17 -21.16
N LEU A 15 0.76 -7.24 -21.97
CA LEU A 15 -0.28 -8.28 -22.00
C LEU A 15 -0.36 -9.06 -20.68
N LEU A 16 0.77 -9.31 -20.03
CA LEU A 16 0.79 -9.95 -18.71
C LEU A 16 0.27 -9.02 -17.61
N ALA A 17 0.63 -7.73 -17.64
CA ALA A 17 0.18 -6.73 -16.67
C ALA A 17 -1.33 -6.47 -16.74
N THR A 18 -1.95 -6.70 -17.90
CA THR A 18 -3.42 -6.64 -18.08
C THR A 18 -4.15 -7.91 -17.63
N GLY A 19 -3.44 -8.93 -17.12
CA GLY A 19 -4.03 -10.16 -16.61
C GLY A 19 -4.24 -11.25 -17.66
N THR A 20 -3.69 -11.11 -18.87
CA THR A 20 -3.78 -12.15 -19.91
C THR A 20 -2.92 -13.36 -19.49
N PRO A 21 -3.44 -14.60 -19.52
CA PRO A 21 -2.66 -15.76 -19.12
C PRO A 21 -1.52 -16.05 -20.10
N ALA A 22 -0.40 -16.58 -19.58
CA ALA A 22 0.86 -16.74 -20.30
C ALA A 22 0.74 -17.51 -21.64
N TYR A 23 -0.19 -18.47 -21.75
CA TYR A 23 -0.42 -19.22 -22.99
C TYR A 23 -1.02 -18.35 -24.11
N GLN A 24 -1.99 -17.47 -23.78
CA GLN A 24 -2.59 -16.55 -24.75
C GLN A 24 -1.61 -15.45 -25.16
N VAL A 25 -0.73 -15.02 -24.25
CA VAL A 25 0.33 -14.05 -24.57
C VAL A 25 1.33 -14.66 -25.55
N ALA A 26 1.68 -15.93 -25.36
CA ALA A 26 2.59 -16.66 -26.23
C ALA A 26 2.01 -16.82 -27.65
N GLU A 27 0.73 -17.17 -27.74
CA GLU A 27 -0.02 -17.27 -29.00
C GLU A 27 -0.08 -15.93 -29.73
N LYS A 28 -0.48 -14.84 -29.04
CA LYS A 28 -0.58 -13.49 -29.63
C LYS A 28 0.74 -12.93 -30.15
N LEU A 29 1.87 -13.33 -29.56
CA LEU A 29 3.19 -12.82 -29.93
C LEU A 29 3.97 -13.79 -30.84
N GLU A 30 3.35 -14.90 -31.22
CA GLU A 30 3.94 -15.99 -32.02
C GLU A 30 5.27 -16.48 -31.40
N ILE A 31 5.28 -16.67 -30.08
CA ILE A 31 6.43 -17.19 -29.33
C ILE A 31 6.05 -18.46 -28.59
N THR A 32 7.05 -19.29 -28.28
CA THR A 32 6.81 -20.44 -27.41
C THR A 32 6.61 -20.01 -25.96
N THR A 33 5.75 -20.71 -25.23
CA THR A 33 5.58 -20.53 -23.77
C THR A 33 6.90 -20.66 -23.02
N MET A 34 7.79 -21.56 -23.48
CA MET A 34 9.14 -21.73 -22.94
C MET A 34 9.99 -20.45 -23.04
N THR A 35 9.85 -19.70 -24.14
CA THR A 35 10.52 -18.39 -24.30
C THR A 35 9.99 -17.37 -23.29
N LEU A 36 8.68 -17.35 -23.06
CA LEU A 36 8.05 -16.45 -22.09
C LEU A 36 8.47 -16.77 -20.65
N TYR A 37 8.51 -18.06 -20.28
CA TYR A 37 9.02 -18.50 -18.97
C TYR A 37 10.50 -18.12 -18.76
N ARG A 38 11.33 -18.22 -19.80
CA ARG A 38 12.72 -17.75 -19.75
C ARG A 38 12.80 -16.24 -19.51
N TRP A 39 11.90 -15.45 -20.10
CA TRP A 39 11.86 -14.00 -19.88
C TRP A 39 11.40 -13.63 -18.46
N GLN A 40 10.42 -14.33 -17.90
CA GLN A 40 9.98 -14.10 -16.52
C GLN A 40 11.07 -14.32 -15.46
N LYS A 41 12.05 -15.17 -15.74
CA LYS A 41 13.22 -15.38 -14.86
C LYS A 41 14.23 -14.23 -14.92
N LEU A 42 14.13 -13.32 -15.89
CA LEU A 42 15.02 -12.16 -15.98
C LEU A 42 14.57 -11.10 -14.97
N PRO A 43 15.49 -10.58 -14.12
CA PRO A 43 15.12 -9.61 -13.09
C PRO A 43 14.59 -8.30 -13.69
N GLU A 44 15.11 -7.88 -14.84
CA GLU A 44 14.66 -6.66 -15.55
C GLU A 44 13.20 -6.79 -16.05
N PHE A 45 12.85 -7.96 -16.56
CA PHE A 45 11.50 -8.24 -17.06
C PHE A 45 10.51 -8.24 -15.89
N ASN A 46 10.84 -8.92 -14.80
CA ASN A 46 10.00 -9.02 -13.62
C ASN A 46 9.84 -7.63 -12.94
N SER A 47 10.94 -6.88 -12.81
CA SER A 47 10.90 -5.51 -12.28
C SER A 47 9.98 -4.60 -13.10
N LYS A 48 10.07 -4.63 -14.44
CA LYS A 48 9.20 -3.81 -15.30
C LYS A 48 7.74 -4.27 -15.27
N LEU A 49 7.49 -5.58 -15.17
CA LEU A 49 6.15 -6.15 -15.01
C LEU A 49 5.51 -5.71 -13.70
N ASN A 50 6.23 -5.84 -12.59
CA ASN A 50 5.75 -5.40 -11.28
C ASN A 50 5.51 -3.90 -11.24
N TYR A 51 6.40 -3.11 -11.85
CA TYR A 51 6.21 -1.67 -11.97
C TYR A 51 4.89 -1.33 -12.70
N LEU A 52 4.61 -1.99 -13.83
CA LEU A 52 3.38 -1.74 -14.58
C LEU A 52 2.13 -2.24 -13.84
N ALA A 53 2.20 -3.41 -13.21
CA ALA A 53 1.10 -3.94 -12.41
C ALA A 53 0.79 -3.01 -11.21
N ASN A 54 1.83 -2.59 -10.48
CA ASN A 54 1.69 -1.68 -9.34
C ASN A 54 1.20 -0.29 -9.76
N SER A 55 1.71 0.24 -10.87
CA SER A 55 1.25 1.52 -11.42
C SER A 55 -0.23 1.47 -11.82
N GLY A 56 -0.70 0.37 -12.41
CA GLY A 56 -2.11 0.18 -12.74
C GLY A 56 -2.99 0.12 -11.50
N LEU A 57 -2.56 -0.63 -10.47
CA LEU A 57 -3.26 -0.68 -9.19
C LEU A 57 -3.30 0.69 -8.50
N GLU A 58 -2.20 1.44 -8.54
CA GLU A 58 -2.13 2.79 -7.98
C GLU A 58 -3.09 3.75 -8.71
N GLU A 59 -3.16 3.67 -10.03
CA GLU A 59 -4.10 4.48 -10.82
C GLU A 59 -5.56 4.14 -10.50
N ILE A 60 -5.89 2.86 -10.39
CA ILE A 60 -7.23 2.38 -10.00
C ILE A 60 -7.56 2.88 -8.59
N ALA A 61 -6.64 2.76 -7.64
CA ALA A 61 -6.82 3.24 -6.27
C ALA A 61 -7.06 4.76 -6.24
N LYS A 62 -6.30 5.54 -7.00
CA LYS A 62 -6.50 6.99 -7.12
C LYS A 62 -7.88 7.33 -7.69
N LYS A 63 -8.30 6.65 -8.76
CA LYS A 63 -9.63 6.84 -9.37
C LYS A 63 -10.76 6.45 -8.41
N MET A 64 -10.60 5.36 -7.68
CA MET A 64 -11.56 4.92 -6.67
C MET A 64 -11.67 5.92 -5.52
N ASN A 65 -10.55 6.43 -5.02
CA ASN A 65 -10.54 7.46 -3.99
C ASN A 65 -11.22 8.75 -4.46
N ALA A 66 -10.92 9.22 -5.68
CA ALA A 66 -11.59 10.37 -6.27
C ALA A 66 -13.11 10.16 -6.39
N THR A 67 -13.53 8.98 -6.87
CA THR A 67 -14.96 8.64 -6.99
C THR A 67 -15.66 8.58 -5.63
N THR A 68 -14.95 8.12 -4.60
CA THR A 68 -15.47 8.08 -3.22
C THR A 68 -15.73 9.49 -2.70
N ILE A 69 -14.83 10.43 -2.97
CA ILE A 69 -15.01 11.85 -2.58
C ILE A 69 -16.27 12.40 -3.25
N THR A 70 -16.42 12.22 -4.57
CA THR A 70 -17.61 12.66 -5.30
C THR A 70 -18.88 12.00 -4.75
N ALA A 71 -18.85 10.71 -4.42
CA ALA A 71 -20.01 10.03 -3.82
C ALA A 71 -20.41 10.66 -2.47
N ILE A 72 -19.45 11.02 -1.63
CA ILE A 72 -19.72 11.69 -0.35
C ILE A 72 -20.32 13.08 -0.57
N GLU A 73 -19.78 13.86 -1.52
CA GLU A 73 -20.32 15.18 -1.88
C GLU A 73 -21.77 15.07 -2.35
N THR A 74 -22.10 14.11 -3.22
CA THR A 74 -23.48 13.90 -3.69
C THR A 74 -24.44 13.50 -2.55
N LEU A 75 -23.96 12.71 -1.58
CA LEU A 75 -24.76 12.37 -0.39
C LEU A 75 -25.01 13.62 0.48
N GLN A 76 -24.00 14.48 0.63
CA GLN A 76 -24.12 15.74 1.36
C GLN A 76 -25.10 16.71 0.67
N GLU A 77 -25.01 16.86 -0.64
CA GLU A 77 -25.95 17.68 -1.43
C GLU A 77 -27.38 17.18 -1.26
N THR A 78 -27.58 15.86 -1.38
CA THR A 78 -28.90 15.22 -1.20
C THR A 78 -29.46 15.46 0.20
N LEU A 79 -28.61 15.50 1.23
CA LEU A 79 -29.01 15.77 2.61
C LEU A 79 -29.49 17.22 2.82
N CYS A 80 -28.83 18.17 2.19
CA CYS A 80 -29.13 19.60 2.31
C CYS A 80 -30.25 20.05 1.38
N ASP A 81 -30.57 19.29 0.33
CA ASP A 81 -31.63 19.61 -0.63
C ASP A 81 -33.03 19.37 -0.03
N MET A 82 -33.69 20.47 0.36
CA MET A 82 -35.06 20.45 0.89
C MET A 82 -36.13 20.13 -0.16
N SER A 83 -35.79 20.13 -1.45
CA SER A 83 -36.70 19.70 -2.51
C SER A 83 -36.84 18.18 -2.60
N GLN A 84 -35.88 17.43 -2.05
CA GLN A 84 -35.91 15.97 -2.08
C GLN A 84 -36.89 15.38 -1.06
N PRO A 85 -37.49 14.21 -1.36
CA PRO A 85 -38.29 13.46 -0.40
C PRO A 85 -37.52 13.19 0.90
N THR A 86 -38.17 13.39 2.04
CA THR A 86 -37.60 13.12 3.37
C THR A 86 -37.04 11.70 3.50
N SER A 87 -37.68 10.72 2.86
CA SER A 87 -37.21 9.33 2.83
C SER A 87 -35.84 9.17 2.15
N LEU A 88 -35.56 9.95 1.11
CA LEU A 88 -34.27 9.93 0.40
C LEU A 88 -33.17 10.58 1.25
N ARG A 89 -33.50 11.68 1.94
CA ARG A 89 -32.59 12.36 2.89
C ARG A 89 -32.22 11.46 4.07
N ILE A 90 -33.18 10.75 4.65
CA ILE A 90 -32.91 9.78 5.73
C ILE A 90 -32.00 8.65 5.24
N LYS A 91 -32.22 8.13 4.02
CA LYS A 91 -31.34 7.09 3.44
C LYS A 91 -29.92 7.60 3.22
N ALA A 92 -29.75 8.82 2.72
CA ALA A 92 -28.44 9.44 2.58
C ALA A 92 -27.75 9.59 3.95
N ALA A 93 -28.48 10.01 4.99
CA ALA A 93 -27.96 10.17 6.35
C ALA A 93 -27.48 8.85 6.93
N LEU A 94 -28.28 7.79 6.80
CA LEU A 94 -27.92 6.44 7.23
C LEU A 94 -26.70 5.90 6.48
N GLY A 95 -26.60 6.18 5.17
CA GLY A 95 -25.43 5.84 4.37
C GLY A 95 -24.15 6.47 4.91
N VAL A 96 -24.18 7.78 5.19
CA VAL A 96 -23.02 8.51 5.74
C VAL A 96 -22.65 7.97 7.13
N LEU A 97 -23.61 7.82 8.04
CA LEU A 97 -23.36 7.31 9.40
C LEU A 97 -22.77 5.89 9.39
N GLY A 98 -23.26 5.02 8.49
CA GLY A 98 -22.73 3.67 8.30
C GLY A 98 -21.27 3.66 7.84
N VAL A 99 -20.91 4.54 6.90
CA VAL A 99 -19.52 4.68 6.45
C VAL A 99 -18.62 5.25 7.56
N THR A 100 -19.07 6.28 8.28
CA THR A 100 -18.31 6.90 9.38
C THR A 100 -18.00 5.91 10.51
N SER A 101 -18.98 5.11 10.93
CA SER A 101 -18.76 4.09 11.97
C SER A 101 -17.72 3.04 11.55
N SER A 102 -17.71 2.65 10.28
CA SER A 102 -16.74 1.72 9.71
C SER A 102 -15.33 2.33 9.67
N ILE A 103 -15.20 3.60 9.26
CA ILE A 103 -13.93 4.33 9.22
C ILE A 103 -13.34 4.48 10.63
N ASN A 104 -14.15 4.86 11.62
CA ASN A 104 -13.69 4.99 13.00
C ASN A 104 -13.13 3.67 13.54
N GLY A 105 -13.83 2.55 13.28
CA GLY A 105 -13.33 1.23 13.67
C GLY A 105 -12.03 0.82 12.97
N MET A 106 -11.86 1.17 11.70
CA MET A 106 -10.60 0.93 10.97
C MET A 106 -9.46 1.81 11.50
N LEU A 107 -9.72 3.09 11.76
CA LEU A 107 -8.74 4.04 12.27
C LEU A 107 -8.22 3.60 13.64
N GLU A 108 -9.09 3.18 14.56
CA GLU A 108 -8.67 2.67 15.86
C GLU A 108 -7.78 1.43 15.75
N LYS A 109 -8.10 0.50 14.84
CA LYS A 109 -7.27 -0.68 14.60
C LYS A 109 -5.91 -0.31 14.01
N ALA A 110 -5.89 0.58 13.02
CA ALA A 110 -4.65 1.05 12.39
C ALA A 110 -3.75 1.79 13.39
N LEU A 111 -4.34 2.63 14.25
CA LEU A 111 -3.61 3.32 15.32
C LEU A 111 -3.00 2.31 16.30
N LYS A 112 -3.78 1.32 16.76
CA LYS A 112 -3.30 0.25 17.65
C LYS A 112 -2.14 -0.53 17.05
N HIS A 113 -2.21 -0.88 15.77
CA HIS A 113 -1.13 -1.60 15.08
C HIS A 113 0.14 -0.74 15.01
N ARG A 114 0.04 0.52 14.61
CA ARG A 114 1.20 1.43 14.53
C ARG A 114 1.83 1.69 15.90
N VAL A 115 1.04 1.77 16.96
CA VAL A 115 1.54 1.90 18.34
C VAL A 115 2.27 0.63 18.77
N ALA A 116 1.74 -0.56 18.42
CA ALA A 116 2.40 -1.83 18.70
C ALA A 116 3.72 -1.98 17.93
N ASP A 117 3.76 -1.61 16.65
CA ASP A 117 4.99 -1.62 15.84
C ASP A 117 6.05 -0.68 16.44
N PHE A 118 5.63 0.50 16.89
CA PHE A 118 6.51 1.47 17.54
C PHE A 118 7.07 0.96 18.87
N ASP A 119 6.23 0.33 19.71
CA ASP A 119 6.65 -0.28 20.97
C ASP A 119 7.67 -1.41 20.74
N LEU A 120 7.43 -2.27 19.74
CA LEU A 120 8.36 -3.33 19.36
C LEU A 120 9.69 -2.76 18.88
N GLN A 121 9.67 -1.69 18.08
CA GLN A 121 10.87 -1.06 17.58
C GLN A 121 11.68 -0.40 18.70
N GLN A 122 11.03 0.26 19.67
CA GLN A 122 11.72 0.78 20.85
C GLN A 122 12.32 -0.33 21.74
N ARG A 123 11.66 -1.48 21.88
CA ARG A 123 12.19 -2.62 22.65
C ARG A 123 13.44 -3.22 22.01
N TRP A 124 13.54 -3.20 20.68
CA TRP A 124 14.74 -3.66 19.97
C TRP A 124 15.85 -2.60 19.90
N ASP A 125 15.52 -1.31 19.75
CA ASP A 125 16.51 -0.22 19.76
C ASP A 125 17.12 0.02 21.15
N ASN A 126 16.37 -0.24 22.23
CA ASN A 126 16.88 -0.10 23.61
C ASN A 126 17.74 -1.28 24.09
N GLY A 127 18.11 -2.21 23.21
CA GLY A 127 19.18 -3.20 23.45
C GLY A 127 18.92 -4.21 24.56
N SER A 128 17.69 -4.31 25.09
CA SER A 128 17.35 -5.31 26.11
C SER A 128 17.18 -6.69 25.46
N SER A 129 18.30 -7.36 25.20
CA SER A 129 18.31 -8.82 25.09
C SER A 129 17.94 -9.39 26.46
N PHE A 130 17.16 -10.46 26.54
CA PHE A 130 16.83 -11.13 27.79
C PHE A 130 17.37 -12.56 27.74
N ASP A 131 17.88 -13.07 28.85
CA ASP A 131 18.35 -14.44 28.96
C ASP A 131 17.16 -15.42 28.99
N MET A 132 17.44 -16.73 28.94
CA MET A 132 16.38 -17.75 29.00
C MET A 132 15.64 -17.79 30.36
N ASN A 133 16.08 -17.00 31.35
CA ASN A 133 15.46 -16.86 32.66
C ASN A 133 14.65 -15.55 32.78
N GLY A 134 14.56 -14.75 31.71
CA GLY A 134 13.81 -13.49 31.69
C GLY A 134 14.53 -12.29 32.31
N ASN A 135 15.84 -12.39 32.58
CA ASN A 135 16.65 -11.28 33.07
C ASN A 135 17.24 -10.49 31.88
N PRO A 136 17.31 -9.15 31.94
CA PRO A 136 17.96 -8.37 30.90
C PRO A 136 19.44 -8.75 30.81
N CYS A 137 19.86 -9.26 29.65
CA CYS A 137 21.25 -9.50 29.30
C CYS A 137 22.00 -8.17 29.35
N GLU A 138 23.11 -8.13 30.11
CA GLU A 138 24.05 -7.03 29.97
C GLU A 138 24.56 -6.95 28.52
N PRO A 139 24.62 -5.76 27.92
CA PRO A 139 25.08 -5.61 26.55
C PRO A 139 26.50 -6.15 26.41
N CYS A 140 26.69 -7.14 25.53
CA CYS A 140 27.95 -7.88 25.40
C CYS A 140 29.15 -7.04 24.87
N CYS A 141 29.05 -5.72 24.71
CA CYS A 141 30.15 -4.85 24.30
C CYS A 141 29.99 -3.43 24.87
N PRO A 142 31.03 -2.83 25.48
CA PRO A 142 31.03 -1.41 25.81
C PRO A 142 31.49 -0.60 24.60
N SER A 143 30.57 -0.17 23.73
CA SER A 143 30.66 1.09 22.97
C SER A 143 29.59 1.16 21.89
N TYR A 144 28.65 2.09 22.04
CA TYR A 144 28.45 3.23 21.15
C TYR A 144 27.41 4.12 21.82
N LYS A 145 27.87 5.16 22.53
CA LYS A 145 26.98 6.24 22.96
C LYS A 145 26.55 6.97 21.70
N THR A 146 25.30 6.78 21.26
CA THR A 146 24.67 7.73 20.34
C THR A 146 24.43 9.02 21.11
N ASN A 147 25.14 10.07 20.71
CA ASN A 147 25.04 11.40 21.29
C ASN A 147 23.58 11.86 21.35
N ALA A 148 23.18 12.35 22.52
CA ALA A 148 22.00 13.17 22.69
C ALA A 148 22.05 14.33 21.68
N ILE A 149 21.03 14.45 20.86
CA ILE A 149 20.74 15.67 20.14
C ILE A 149 20.12 16.60 21.18
N ASP A 150 20.95 17.49 21.72
CA ASP A 150 20.51 18.57 22.61
C ASP A 150 19.54 19.49 21.84
N ASP A 151 18.38 19.70 22.46
CA ASP A 151 17.46 20.79 22.19
C ASP A 151 18.21 22.13 22.19
N LYS A 152 18.20 22.83 21.04
CA LYS A 152 18.27 24.29 21.02
C LYS A 152 17.04 24.85 20.37
N VAL A 153 16.12 25.23 21.26
CA VAL A 153 15.23 26.40 21.17
C VAL A 153 15.75 27.43 20.15
N ILE A 154 15.00 27.64 19.08
CA ILE A 154 15.07 28.86 18.27
C ILE A 154 13.75 29.60 18.48
N THR A 155 13.79 30.55 19.41
CA THR A 155 12.90 31.70 19.48
C THR A 155 13.71 32.90 19.02
N ILE A 156 13.41 33.44 17.84
CA ILE A 156 13.24 34.88 17.55
C ILE A 156 12.21 34.99 16.44
#